data_AF-A0A381VAC1-F1
#
_entry.id   AF-A0A381VAC1-F1
#
_cell.length_a   1.000
_cell.length_b   1.000
_cell.length_c   1.000
_cell.angle_alpha   90.00
_cell.angle_beta   90.00
_cell.angle_gamma   90.00
#
_symmetry.space_group_name_H-M   'P 1'
#
loop_
_entity.id
_entity.type
_entity.pdbx_description
1 polymer ?
#
loop_
_entity_poly.entity_id
_entity_poly.type
_entity_poly.pdbx_seq_one_letter_code
_entity_poly.pdbx_strand_id
1 'polypeptide(L)' 'MIIDIYSKIKIIGYTVVFVVTFSAPLALAAGPPQGVDSAVWCEQNADECSEWCAEHTEVDICQEPECD' A
#
# COMPACT_ATOMS: atom_id res chain seq x y z
N MET A 1 -20.93 34.01 4.34
CA MET A 1 -20.33 33.47 5.59
C MET A 1 -20.56 31.96 5.74
N ILE A 2 -21.80 31.45 5.85
CA ILE A 2 -22.03 29.98 5.98
C ILE A 2 -21.60 29.21 4.70
N ILE A 3 -21.82 29.79 3.52
CA ILE A 3 -21.45 29.18 2.23
C ILE A 3 -19.92 29.02 2.08
N ASP A 4 -19.14 29.99 2.54
CA ASP A 4 -17.66 29.94 2.54
C ASP A 4 -17.11 28.84 3.45
N ILE A 5 -17.73 28.65 4.62
CA ILE A 5 -17.35 27.61 5.58
C ILE A 5 -17.62 26.23 4.98
N TYR A 6 -18.78 26.07 4.31
CA TYR A 6 -19.16 24.81 3.68
C TYR A 6 -18.22 24.45 2.51
N SER A 7 -17.84 25.42 1.68
CA SER A 7 -16.86 25.21 0.61
C SER A 7 -15.47 24.81 1.15
N LYS A 8 -15.00 25.45 2.23
CA LYS A 8 -13.73 25.08 2.86
C LYS A 8 -13.74 23.67 3.43
N ILE A 9 -14.81 23.27 4.12
CA ILE A 9 -14.96 21.90 4.64
C ILE A 9 -14.96 20.88 3.50
N LYS A 10 -15.63 21.19 2.39
CA LYS A 10 -15.67 20.31 1.21
C LYS A 10 -14.28 20.13 0.58
N ILE A 11 -13.51 21.21 0.44
CA ILE A 11 -12.13 21.16 -0.07
C ILE A 11 -11.23 20.33 0.85
N ILE A 12 -11.32 20.55 2.17
CA ILE A 12 -10.54 19.79 3.16
C ILE A 12 -10.89 18.30 3.06
N GLY A 13 -12.18 17.96 2.98
CA GLY A 13 -12.63 16.57 2.82
C GLY A 13 -12.08 15.91 1.57
N TYR A 14 -12.14 16.59 0.41
CA TYR A 14 -11.55 16.09 -0.83
C TYR A 14 -10.04 15.90 -0.73
N THR A 15 -9.34 16.81 -0.04
CA THR A 15 -7.88 16.73 0.11
C THR A 15 -7.48 15.53 0.96
N VAL A 16 -8.20 15.24 2.05
CA VAL A 16 -7.94 14.06 2.90
C VAL A 16 -8.16 12.76 2.13
N VAL A 17 -9.27 12.63 1.40
CA VAL A 17 -9.55 11.44 0.59
C VAL A 17 -8.47 11.24 -0.47
N PHE A 18 -8.08 12.32 -1.16
CA PHE A 18 -7.04 12.26 -2.18
C PHE A 18 -5.68 11.81 -1.61
N VAL A 19 -5.28 12.34 -0.46
CA VAL A 19 -4.03 11.95 0.20
C VAL A 19 -4.03 10.47 0.57
N VAL A 20 -5.12 9.95 1.15
CA VAL A 20 -5.21 8.53 1.55
C VAL A 20 -5.14 7.59 0.34
N THR A 21 -5.84 7.91 -0.75
CA THR A 21 -5.81 7.07 -1.96
C THR A 21 -4.45 7.09 -2.66
N PHE A 22 -3.74 8.23 -2.64
CA PHE A 22 -2.40 8.32 -3.26
C PHE A 22 -1.27 7.72 -2.41
N SER A 23 -1.43 7.65 -1.09
CA SER A 23 -0.40 7.12 -0.19
C SER A 23 -0.50 5.62 0.04
N ALA A 24 -1.67 5.00 -0.19
CA ALA A 24 -1.84 3.56 -0.13
C ALA A 24 -0.88 2.77 -1.06
N PRO A 25 -0.75 3.08 -2.37
CA PRO A 25 0.13 2.32 -3.25
C PRO A 25 1.61 2.39 -2.86
N LEU A 26 2.07 3.52 -2.29
CA LEU A 26 3.47 3.68 -1.85
C LEU A 26 3.79 2.85 -0.61
N ALA A 27 2.82 2.66 0.29
CA ALA A 27 3.01 1.85 1.49
C ALA A 27 2.98 0.35 1.19
N LEU A 28 2.28 -0.08 0.14
CA LEU A 28 2.19 -1.47 -0.27
C LEU A 28 3.40 -1.91 -1.10
N ALA A 29 3.95 -1.03 -1.95
CA ALA A 29 5.21 -1.30 -2.65
C ALA A 29 6.41 -1.44 -1.69
N ALA A 30 6.35 -0.81 -0.51
CA ALA A 30 7.36 -0.97 0.54
C ALA A 30 7.27 -2.35 1.25
N GLY A 31 6.24 -3.14 0.96
CA GLY A 31 6.05 -4.48 1.49
C GLY A 31 5.08 -4.61 2.65
N PRO A 32 5.07 -5.78 3.31
CA PRO A 32 4.20 -6.04 4.45
C PRO A 32 4.49 -5.03 5.58
N PRO A 33 3.44 -4.48 6.23
CA PRO A 33 3.62 -3.63 7.39
C PRO A 33 4.40 -4.34 8.51
N GLN A 34 5.14 -3.57 9.30
CA GLN A 34 5.87 -4.09 10.46
C GLN A 34 4.96 -4.90 11.41
N GLY A 35 5.32 -6.16 11.63
CA GLY A 35 4.57 -7.09 12.48
C GLY A 35 3.44 -7.85 11.78
N VAL A 36 3.25 -7.65 10.47
CA VAL A 36 2.37 -8.47 9.63
C VAL A 36 3.20 -9.56 8.96
N ASP A 37 2.65 -10.77 8.92
CA ASP A 37 3.26 -11.89 8.21
C ASP A 37 3.29 -11.62 6.69
N SER A 38 4.46 -11.77 6.09
CA SER A 38 4.67 -11.48 4.67
C SER A 38 3.85 -12.39 3.76
N ALA A 39 3.62 -13.66 4.14
CA ALA A 39 2.79 -14.57 3.36
C ALA A 39 1.32 -14.12 3.39
N VAL A 40 0.79 -13.79 4.57
CA VAL A 40 -0.59 -13.31 4.74
C VAL A 40 -0.83 -11.98 4.02
N TRP A 41 0.18 -11.12 3.97
CA TRP A 41 0.09 -9.86 3.23
C TRP A 41 0.10 -10.11 1.71
N CYS A 42 0.98 -10.98 1.22
CA CYS A 42 1.05 -11.34 -0.20
C CYS A 42 -0.22 -12.03 -0.72
N GLU A 43 -0.89 -12.84 0.09
CA GLU A 43 -2.20 -13.41 -0.29
C GLU A 43 -3.27 -12.34 -0.54
N GLN A 44 -3.16 -11.18 0.12
CA GLN A 44 -4.11 -10.08 -0.01
C GLN A 44 -3.67 -9.00 -1.01
N ASN A 45 -2.38 -8.96 -1.36
CA ASN A 45 -1.73 -7.91 -2.16
C ASN A 45 -0.76 -8.58 -3.15
N ALA A 46 -1.28 -9.44 -4.03
CA ALA A 46 -0.46 -10.30 -4.89
C ALA A 46 0.37 -9.51 -5.92
N ASP A 47 -0.18 -8.42 -6.45
CA ASP A 47 0.52 -7.55 -7.40
C ASP A 47 1.69 -6.82 -6.71
N GLU A 48 1.43 -6.27 -5.52
CA GLU A 48 2.42 -5.55 -4.73
C GLU A 48 3.47 -6.49 -4.12
N CYS A 49 3.09 -7.73 -3.85
CA CYS A 49 4.02 -8.78 -3.43
C CYS A 49 5.07 -9.07 -4.50
N SER A 50 4.67 -9.13 -5.77
CA SER A 50 5.61 -9.35 -6.88
C SER A 50 6.62 -8.21 -6.99
N GLU A 51 6.16 -6.96 -6.89
CA GLU A 51 7.05 -5.80 -6.89
C GLU A 51 7.97 -5.78 -5.65
N TRP A 52 7.46 -6.11 -4.47
CA TRP A 52 8.26 -6.17 -3.25
C TRP A 52 9.31 -7.28 -3.31
N CYS A 53 8.95 -8.46 -3.81
CA CYS A 53 9.85 -9.59 -3.97
C CYS A 53 10.98 -9.32 -4.98
N ALA A 54 10.80 -8.40 -5.93
CA ALA A 54 11.87 -8.00 -6.85
C ALA A 54 13.05 -7.34 -6.12
N GLU A 55 12.80 -6.69 -4.98
CA GLU A 55 13.83 -6.07 -4.12
C GLU A 55 14.17 -6.91 -2.88
N HIS A 56 13.35 -7.91 -2.54
CA HIS A 56 13.45 -8.74 -1.33
C HIS A 56 13.53 -10.25 -1.59
N THR A 57 14.41 -10.63 -2.53
CA THR A 57 14.65 -12.03 -2.93
C THR A 57 15.16 -12.93 -1.79
N GLU A 58 15.66 -12.35 -0.69
CA GLU A 58 16.15 -13.06 0.48
C GLU A 58 15.04 -13.59 1.39
N VAL A 59 13.79 -13.16 1.18
CA VAL A 59 12.66 -13.58 2.00
C VAL A 59 12.11 -14.90 1.46
N ASP A 60 11.87 -15.86 2.34
CA ASP A 60 11.43 -17.23 2.01
C ASP A 60 10.23 -17.26 1.05
N ILE A 61 9.28 -16.32 1.21
CA ILE A 61 8.10 -16.19 0.35
C ILE A 61 8.40 -15.68 -1.07
N CYS A 62 9.54 -15.03 -1.25
CA CYS A 62 10.02 -14.43 -2.50
C CYS A 62 11.11 -15.27 -3.15
N GLN A 63 11.64 -16.29 -2.46
CA GLN A 63 12.53 -17.24 -3.07
C GLN A 63 11.75 -18.03 -4.12
N GLU A 64 12.13 -17.84 -5.40
CA GLU A 64 11.67 -18.74 -6.45
C GLU A 64 12.03 -20.18 -6.04
N PRO A 65 11.08 -21.12 -6.05
CA PRO A 65 11.41 -22.52 -5.82
C PRO A 65 12.48 -22.92 -6.83
N GLU A 66 13.49 -23.67 -6.40
CA GLU A 66 14.48 -24.23 -7.33
C GLU A 66 13.71 -25.01 -8.41
N CYS A 67 13.55 -24.39 -9.58
CA CYS A 67 12.91 -25.00 -10.71
C CYS A 67 13.90 -26.01 -11.27
N ASP A 68 13.81 -27.25 -10.78
CA ASP A 68 14.44 -28.44 -11.37
C ASP A 68 13.89 -28.70 -12.78
#